data_AF-A0A848XJM3-F1
#
_entry.id   AF-A0A848XJM3-F1
#
_cell.length_a   1.000
_cell.length_b   1.000
_cell.length_c   1.000
_cell.angle_alpha   90.00
_cell.angle_beta   90.00
_cell.angle_gamma   90.00
#
_symmetry.space_group_name_H-M   'P 1'
#
loop_
_entity.id
_entity.type
_entity.pdbx_description
1 polymer ?
#
loop_
_entity_poly.entity_id
_entity_poly.type
_entity_poly.pdbx_seq_one_letter_code
_entity_poly.pdbx_strand_id
1 'polypeptide(L)' 'MRDLKPPGLARRLLELWLPDAYGEAILGDLQEGFRARAEGRRWLLPARMWYWSQVLHP' A
#
# COMPACT_ATOMS: atom_id res chain seq x y z
N MET A 1 4.81 19.39 -2.30
CA MET A 1 3.85 18.31 -1.96
C MET A 1 4.63 17.12 -1.44
N ARG A 2 4.20 16.51 -0.34
CA ARG A 2 4.87 15.34 0.23
C ARG A 2 4.60 14.13 -0.65
N ASP A 3 5.63 13.35 -1.00
CA ASP A 3 5.44 12.18 -1.87
C ASP A 3 4.74 11.04 -1.10
N LEU A 4 3.41 10.98 -1.20
CA LEU A 4 2.56 9.97 -0.56
C LEU A 4 2.48 8.72 -1.44
N LYS A 5 3.62 8.07 -1.63
CA LYS A 5 3.72 6.78 -2.33
C LYS A 5 3.89 5.63 -1.35
N PRO A 6 3.13 4.52 -1.54
CA PRO A 6 3.38 3.30 -0.80
C PRO A 6 4.78 2.73 -1.14
N PRO A 7 5.33 1.85 -0.29
CA PRO A 7 6.60 1.18 -0.57
C PRO A 7 6.53 0.40 -1.89
N GLY A 8 7.37 0.77 -2.87
CA GLY A 8 7.33 0.18 -4.22
C GLY A 8 7.62 -1.32 -4.24
N LEU A 9 8.49 -1.82 -3.34
CA LEU A 9 8.77 -3.26 -3.23
C LEU A 9 7.55 -4.04 -2.70
N ALA A 10 6.85 -3.52 -1.70
CA ALA A 10 5.63 -4.15 -1.17
C ALA A 10 4.55 -4.24 -2.25
N ARG A 11 4.37 -3.16 -3.03
CA ARG A 11 3.44 -3.14 -4.16
C ARG A 11 3.78 -4.20 -5.19
N ARG A 12 5.05 -4.33 -5.57
CA ARG A 12 5.50 -5.37 -6.53
C ARG A 12 5.25 -6.79 -6.02
N LEU A 13 5.43 -7.04 -4.72
CA LEU A 13 5.14 -8.36 -4.15
C LEU A 13 3.64 -8.67 -4.19
N LEU A 14 2.78 -7.69 -3.87
CA LEU A 14 1.34 -7.83 -4.02
C LEU A 14 0.92 -8.06 -5.47
N GLU A 15 1.52 -7.34 -6.42
CA GLU A 15 1.31 -7.55 -7.87
C GLU A 15 1.64 -8.98 -8.31
N LEU A 16 2.58 -9.65 -7.65
CA LEU A 16 2.94 -11.06 -7.94
C LEU A 16 2.04 -12.08 -7.23
N TRP A 17 1.41 -11.71 -6.12
CA TRP A 17 0.65 -12.63 -5.27
C TRP A 17 -0.85 -12.57 -5.52
N LEU A 18 -1.36 -11.42 -5.94
CA LEU A 18 -2.78 -11.23 -6.15
C LEU A 18 -3.24 -11.87 -7.49
N PRO A 19 -4.43 -12.49 -7.53
CA PRO A 19 -4.98 -13.01 -8.78
C PRO A 19 -5.27 -11.88 -9.77
N ASP A 20 -4.94 -12.08 -11.05
CA ASP A 20 -5.10 -11.08 -12.12
C ASP A 20 -6.54 -10.50 -12.21
N ALA A 21 -7.56 -11.28 -11.87
CA ALA A 21 -8.96 -10.86 -11.95
C ALA A 21 -9.32 -9.71 -10.98
N TYR A 22 -8.61 -9.57 -9.86
CA TYR A 22 -8.91 -8.58 -8.82
C TYR A 22 -7.69 -7.76 -8.37
N GLY A 23 -6.50 -8.08 -8.89
CA GLY A 23 -5.24 -7.48 -8.46
C GLY A 23 -5.23 -5.96 -8.54
N GLU A 24 -5.68 -5.37 -9.65
CA GLU A 24 -5.71 -3.91 -9.80
C GLU A 24 -6.66 -3.23 -8.81
N ALA A 25 -7.85 -3.80 -8.58
CA ALA A 25 -8.82 -3.26 -7.64
C ALA A 25 -8.27 -3.28 -6.20
N ILE A 26 -7.71 -4.42 -5.78
CA ILE A 26 -7.10 -4.58 -4.45
C ILE A 26 -5.91 -3.62 -4.30
N LEU A 27 -5.04 -3.51 -5.30
CA LEU A 27 -3.90 -2.57 -5.27
C LEU A 27 -4.36 -1.11 -5.20
N GLY A 28 -5.46 -0.77 -5.87
CA GLY A 28 -6.13 0.52 -5.77
C GLY A 28 -6.59 0.82 -4.34
N ASP A 29 -7.36 -0.10 -3.75
CA ASP A 29 -7.87 0.02 -2.38
C ASP A 29 -6.72 0.15 -1.36
N LEU A 30 -5.66 -0.64 -1.52
CA LEU A 30 -4.48 -0.56 -0.67
C LEU A 30 -3.73 0.78 -0.81
N GLN A 31 -3.67 1.32 -2.03
CA GLN A 31 -3.08 2.63 -2.29
C GLN A 31 -3.89 3.76 -1.66
N GLU A 32 -5.22 3.70 -1.71
CA GLU A 32 -6.10 4.63 -1.03
C GLU A 32 -5.98 4.51 0.50
N GLY A 33 -5.97 3.29 1.03
CA GLY A 33 -5.77 3.01 2.45
C GLY A 33 -4.43 3.52 2.99
N PHE A 34 -3.38 3.51 2.16
CA PHE A 34 -2.09 4.11 2.49
C PHE A 34 -2.18 5.63 2.57
N ARG A 35 -2.78 6.25 1.55
CA ARG A 35 -2.96 7.71 1.50
C ARG A 35 -3.75 8.21 2.70
N ALA A 36 -4.88 7.59 2.99
CA ALA A 36 -5.73 7.93 4.15
C ALA A 36 -4.96 7.85 5.48
N ARG A 37 -4.05 6.87 5.63
CA ARG A 37 -3.21 6.73 6.83
C ARG A 37 -2.04 7.71 6.86
N ALA A 38 -1.54 8.12 5.72
CA ALA A 38 -0.38 8.99 5.59
C ALA A 38 -0.75 10.49 5.63
N GLU A 39 -1.96 10.83 5.22
CA GLU A 39 -2.47 12.20 5.15
C GLU A 39 -2.49 12.86 6.53
N GLY A 40 -2.09 14.15 6.57
CA GLY A 40 -2.01 14.94 7.80
C GLY A 40 -0.96 14.50 8.82
N ARG A 41 -0.26 13.36 8.62
CA ARG A 41 0.71 12.85 9.60
C ARG A 41 2.11 13.42 9.40
N ARG A 42 2.82 13.74 10.49
CA ARG A 42 4.24 14.13 10.47
C ARG A 42 5.16 12.97 10.05
N TRP A 43 4.79 11.72 10.31
CA TRP A 43 5.63 10.54 10.00
C TRP A 43 4.88 9.52 9.15
N LEU A 44 5.54 9.01 8.11
CA LEU A 44 4.97 8.02 7.19
C LEU A 44 5.21 6.57 7.64
N LEU A 45 6.07 6.35 8.65
CA LEU A 45 6.46 5.02 9.10
C LEU A 45 5.24 4.13 9.44
N PRO A 46 4.21 4.60 10.19
CA PRO A 46 3.04 3.78 10.48
C PRO A 46 2.26 3.36 9.23
N ALA A 47 2.09 4.28 8.26
CA ALA A 47 1.41 3.98 7.00
C ALA A 47 2.22 2.98 6.15
N ARG A 48 3.55 3.10 6.15
CA ARG A 48 4.45 2.16 5.46
C ARG A 48 4.42 0.77 6.10
N MET A 49 4.44 0.68 7.43
CA MET A 49 4.34 -0.59 8.15
C MET A 49 2.99 -1.27 7.90
N TRP A 50 1.90 -0.50 7.91
CA TRP A 50 0.58 -1.01 7.57
C TRP A 50 0.53 -1.56 6.13
N TYR A 51 1.10 -0.86 5.16
CA TYR A 51 1.12 -1.35 3.77
C TYR A 51 1.95 -2.64 3.64
N TRP A 52 3.07 -2.74 4.35
CA TRP A 52 3.87 -3.97 4.43
C TRP A 52 3.11 -5.14 5.07
N SER A 53 2.25 -4.89 6.06
CA SER A 53 1.47 -5.97 6.67
C SER A 53 0.45 -6.58 5.70
N GLN A 54 0.04 -5.86 4.66
CA GLN A 54 -0.85 -6.39 3.61
C GLN A 54 -0.13 -7.41 2.74
N VAL A 55 1.19 -7.28 2.57
CA VAL A 55 2.00 -8.30 1.90
C VAL A 55 1.91 -9.59 2.69
N LEU A 56 2.10 -9.56 4.01
CA LEU A 56 2.14 -10.77 4.85
C LEU A 56 0.79 -11.50 4.99
N HIS A 57 -0.31 -10.81 4.71
CA HIS A 57 -1.67 -11.35 4.76
C HIS A 57 -2.45 -10.92 3.50
N PRO A 58 -2.04 -11.40 2.31
CA PRO A 58 -2.60 -10.98 1.03
C PRO A 58 -3.95 -11.63 0.74
#